data_AF-A0A426ZUV9-F1
#
_entry.id   AF-A0A426ZUV9-F1
#
_cell.length_a   1.000
_cell.length_b   1.000
_cell.length_c   1.000
_cell.angle_alpha   90.00
_cell.angle_beta   90.00
_cell.angle_gamma   90.00
#
_symmetry.space_group_name_H-M   'P 1'
#
loop_
_entity.id
_entity.type
_entity.pdbx_description
1 polymer ?
#
loop_
_entity_poly.entity_id
_entity_poly.type
_entity_poly.pdbx_seq_one_letter_code
_entity_poly.pdbx_strand_id
1 'polypeptide(L)'
;MKRKVGRQEMSSASVVAVGSSVDGGVDLKTLIHGHSLFFDRLVELIPARFYLPVDDDKPWFQGLSKAAKAAVKAESRDNIKEARRVRLDPAQSSTTLDLLKRSIEAEKSAADTSDEEEDEEDEDEDEDEDEGEIGSESMTEVENPLPVISDNRSVTYEELRQRLHRRIEELRSGRNTRPLLIKNRPDKREKKKNRNKKKKKEEDASTSQGKRKRDENETREKGKKKKSEKAERDRGDAVAPDITFGQVKIGGEDEHRRKRRKLSKQQELERAKKLEDSKKDPEKGLMVSKKHSWNAAVSRAAGMKVHDDPKLLKESMKKEKKRQQKHAEKWEERIKNTEKTRAEKQKSRAENIKERIKQKKMRRIEKREKKLMRPGFEGRKEGYINE
;
A
#
# COMPACT_ATOMS: atom_id res chain seq x y z
N MET A 1 4.69 4.56 86.55
CA MET A 1 3.65 5.50 87.03
C MET A 1 2.58 5.66 85.97
N LYS A 2 1.33 5.40 86.39
CA LYS A 2 0.04 5.93 85.90
C LYS A 2 -0.36 5.62 84.43
N ARG A 3 -1.23 4.62 84.20
CA ARG A 3 -2.73 4.65 84.23
C ARG A 3 -3.26 4.84 82.79
N LYS A 4 -4.27 4.15 82.24
CA LYS A 4 -5.18 3.07 82.65
C LYS A 4 -5.89 2.62 81.34
N VAL A 5 -5.70 1.38 80.86
CA VAL A 5 -6.63 0.23 80.89
C VAL A 5 -7.89 0.35 80.02
N GLY A 6 -8.03 -0.65 79.14
CA GLY A 6 -9.26 -1.33 78.72
C GLY A 6 -8.91 -2.20 77.50
N ARG A 7 -8.65 -3.53 77.55
CA ARG A 7 -9.39 -4.66 78.17
C ARG A 7 -10.90 -4.54 77.83
N GLN A 8 -11.59 -5.50 77.24
CA GLN A 8 -11.42 -6.95 77.26
C GLN A 8 -12.41 -7.58 76.25
N GLU A 9 -11.92 -8.60 75.54
CA GLU A 9 -12.56 -9.88 75.15
C GLU A 9 -13.94 -9.95 74.47
N MET A 10 -13.88 -10.52 73.25
CA MET A 10 -14.50 -11.78 72.81
C MET A 10 -15.85 -12.15 73.47
N SER A 11 -16.93 -12.11 72.69
CA SER A 11 -18.03 -13.07 72.87
C SER A 11 -18.46 -13.69 71.55
N SER A 12 -18.45 -15.01 71.58
CA SER A 12 -18.96 -16.02 70.67
C SER A 12 -20.22 -15.71 69.86
N ALA A 13 -20.26 -16.37 68.70
CA ALA A 13 -21.34 -16.50 67.73
C ALA A 13 -22.74 -16.75 68.31
N SER A 14 -23.74 -16.19 67.65
CA SER A 14 -25.07 -16.78 67.57
C SER A 14 -25.65 -16.55 66.17
N VAL A 15 -25.88 -17.65 65.47
CA VAL A 15 -26.67 -17.70 64.23
C VAL A 15 -28.13 -17.42 64.62
N VAL A 16 -28.78 -16.49 63.94
CA VAL A 16 -30.25 -16.44 63.89
C VAL A 16 -30.66 -16.17 62.45
N ALA A 17 -31.21 -17.20 61.82
CA ALA A 17 -32.05 -17.06 60.65
C ALA A 17 -33.46 -16.69 61.12
N VAL A 18 -34.01 -15.56 60.65
CA VAL A 18 -35.45 -15.34 60.45
C VAL A 18 -35.58 -14.20 59.43
N GLY A 19 -36.30 -14.45 58.34
CA GLY A 19 -36.70 -13.41 57.40
C GLY A 19 -37.88 -12.59 57.92
N SER A 20 -37.97 -11.32 57.50
CA SER A 20 -39.22 -10.63 57.19
C SER A 20 -38.94 -9.21 56.68
N SER A 21 -39.92 -8.67 55.97
CA SER A 21 -40.18 -7.26 55.63
C SER A 21 -39.48 -6.67 54.41
N VAL A 22 -40.32 -6.48 53.39
CA VAL A 22 -40.22 -5.55 52.28
C VAL A 22 -40.21 -4.11 52.82
N ASP A 23 -39.54 -3.23 52.08
CA ASP A 23 -39.58 -1.76 52.13
C ASP A 23 -38.45 -1.06 52.89
N GLY A 24 -37.34 -0.84 52.18
CA GLY A 24 -36.33 0.15 52.51
C GLY A 24 -35.98 0.89 51.24
N GLY A 25 -36.48 2.12 51.10
CA GLY A 25 -36.34 2.96 49.91
C GLY A 25 -34.92 2.95 49.37
N VAL A 26 -34.70 2.21 48.28
CA VAL A 26 -33.45 2.23 47.55
C VAL A 26 -33.31 3.66 47.03
N ASP A 27 -32.30 4.39 47.47
CA ASP A 27 -32.08 5.75 46.99
C ASP A 27 -31.88 5.69 45.48
N LEU A 28 -32.95 6.02 44.75
CA LEU A 28 -33.06 5.77 43.32
C LEU A 28 -31.92 6.49 42.57
N LYS A 29 -31.44 7.61 43.11
CA LYS A 29 -30.28 8.34 42.58
C LYS A 29 -29.00 7.49 42.66
N THR A 30 -28.77 6.81 43.78
CA THR A 30 -27.59 5.93 43.95
C THR A 30 -27.68 4.71 43.04
N LEU A 31 -28.88 4.13 42.85
CA LEU A 31 -29.10 3.01 41.95
C LEU A 31 -28.89 3.41 40.49
N ILE A 32 -29.46 4.55 40.07
CA ILE A 32 -29.27 5.10 38.73
C ILE A 32 -27.79 5.42 38.48
N HIS A 33 -27.09 6.02 39.45
CA HIS A 33 -25.66 6.30 39.34
C HIS A 33 -24.83 5.00 39.26
N GLY A 34 -25.20 3.97 40.03
CA GLY A 34 -24.57 2.66 39.93
C GLY A 34 -24.75 2.03 38.55
N HIS A 35 -25.95 2.13 37.98
CA HIS A 35 -26.22 1.67 36.62
C HIS A 35 -25.47 2.49 35.56
N SER A 36 -25.37 3.83 35.69
CA SER A 36 -24.62 4.66 34.74
C SER A 36 -23.14 4.26 34.71
N LEU A 37 -22.52 4.09 35.89
CA LEU A 37 -21.13 3.62 36.00
C LEU A 37 -20.94 2.20 35.43
N PHE A 38 -21.94 1.33 35.56
CA PHE A 38 -21.90 -0.01 34.96
C PHE A 38 -21.92 0.05 33.42
N PHE A 39 -22.79 0.87 32.84
CA PHE A 39 -22.86 1.05 31.39
C PHE A 39 -21.61 1.73 30.84
N ASP A 40 -21.05 2.71 31.55
CA ASP A 40 -19.78 3.35 31.19
C ASP A 40 -18.66 2.30 31.07
N ARG A 41 -18.50 1.43 32.09
CA ARG A 41 -17.53 0.32 32.04
C ARG A 41 -17.80 -0.67 30.90
N LEU A 42 -19.06 -0.90 30.55
CA LEU A 42 -19.42 -1.79 29.44
C LEU A 42 -18.95 -1.18 28.11
N VAL A 43 -19.15 0.13 27.92
CA VAL A 43 -18.69 0.84 26.71
C VAL A 43 -17.15 0.90 26.66
N GLU A 44 -16.47 0.99 27.79
CA GLU A 44 -15.00 0.90 27.86
C GLU A 44 -14.44 -0.43 27.34
N LEU A 45 -15.17 -1.54 27.52
CA LEU A 45 -14.75 -2.86 27.04
C LEU A 45 -14.87 -3.01 25.52
N ILE A 46 -15.66 -2.17 24.86
CA ILE A 46 -15.89 -2.24 23.42
C ILE A 46 -14.92 -1.28 22.72
N PRO A 47 -14.08 -1.76 21.79
CA PRO A 47 -13.08 -0.90 21.12
C PRO A 47 -13.70 0.32 20.44
N ALA A 48 -13.08 1.49 20.60
CA ALA A 48 -13.55 2.77 20.04
C ALA A 48 -13.80 2.76 18.53
N ARG A 49 -13.12 1.86 17.79
CA ARG A 49 -13.28 1.67 16.33
C ARG A 49 -14.70 1.29 15.88
N PHE A 50 -15.55 0.83 16.79
CA PHE A 50 -16.94 0.49 16.49
C PHE A 50 -17.91 1.66 16.70
N TYR A 51 -17.48 2.69 17.44
CA TYR A 51 -18.29 3.89 17.71
C TYR A 51 -17.83 5.09 16.89
N LEU A 52 -16.54 5.18 16.58
CA LEU A 52 -15.96 6.30 15.83
C LEU A 52 -15.73 5.89 14.37
N PRO A 53 -16.04 6.78 13.40
CA PRO A 53 -15.63 6.61 12.01
C PRO A 53 -14.12 6.35 11.90
N VAL A 54 -13.74 5.37 11.08
CA VAL A 54 -12.32 5.13 10.80
C VAL A 54 -11.94 6.01 9.62
N ASP A 55 -11.15 7.06 9.89
CA ASP A 55 -10.53 7.89 8.86
C ASP A 55 -9.48 7.06 8.12
N ASP A 56 -9.93 6.28 7.13
CA ASP A 56 -9.09 5.43 6.30
C ASP A 56 -8.53 6.18 5.07
N ASP A 57 -8.60 7.51 5.08
CA ASP A 57 -8.09 8.41 4.05
C ASP A 57 -6.56 8.37 4.02
N LYS A 58 -6.01 7.32 3.42
CA LYS A 58 -4.59 7.28 3.08
C LYS A 58 -4.37 8.36 2.02
N PRO A 59 -3.48 9.34 2.27
CA PRO A 59 -3.15 10.34 1.27
C PRO A 59 -2.61 9.65 0.01
N TRP A 60 -3.33 9.79 -1.09
CA TRP A 60 -3.01 9.15 -2.35
C TRP A 60 -1.98 9.99 -3.12
N PHE A 61 -0.73 9.52 -3.19
CA PHE A 61 0.40 10.30 -3.71
C PHE A 61 0.53 10.34 -5.25
N GLN A 62 -0.57 10.33 -5.99
CA GLN A 62 -0.51 10.42 -7.46
C GLN A 62 -0.20 11.86 -7.91
N GLY A 63 0.50 12.03 -9.03
CA GLY A 63 0.85 13.37 -9.55
C GLY A 63 2.08 14.05 -8.93
N LEU A 64 2.49 13.73 -7.69
CA LEU A 64 3.65 14.38 -7.07
C LEU A 64 5.00 13.99 -7.71
N SER A 65 5.96 14.93 -7.71
CA SER A 65 7.34 14.70 -8.14
C SER A 65 8.05 13.66 -7.24
N LYS A 66 9.17 13.09 -7.70
CA LYS A 66 9.92 12.09 -6.89
C LYS A 66 10.42 12.66 -5.57
N ALA A 67 10.84 13.92 -5.56
CA ALA A 67 11.31 14.61 -4.36
C ALA A 67 10.15 14.90 -3.41
N ALA A 68 9.03 15.42 -3.91
CA ALA A 68 7.83 15.66 -3.11
C ALA A 68 7.28 14.36 -2.49
N LYS A 69 7.24 13.26 -3.27
CA LYS A 69 6.88 11.93 -2.75
C LYS A 69 7.80 11.42 -1.63
N ALA A 70 9.07 11.81 -1.65
CA ALA A 70 10.02 11.41 -0.61
C ALA A 70 9.83 12.23 0.66
N ALA A 71 9.58 13.54 0.53
CA ALA A 71 9.28 14.44 1.66
C ALA A 71 8.00 13.98 2.40
N VAL A 72 6.88 13.82 1.70
CA VAL A 72 5.62 13.40 2.31
C VAL A 72 5.71 11.98 2.92
N LYS A 73 6.55 11.10 2.34
CA LYS A 73 6.86 9.79 2.94
C LYS A 73 7.74 9.90 4.19
N ALA A 74 8.62 10.89 4.28
CA ALA A 74 9.41 11.14 5.49
C ALA A 74 8.49 11.65 6.61
N GLU A 75 7.66 12.64 6.31
CA GLU A 75 6.66 13.20 7.21
C GLU A 75 5.71 12.12 7.74
N SER A 76 5.10 11.32 6.86
CA SER A 76 4.25 10.20 7.31
C SER A 76 4.97 9.19 8.19
N ARG A 77 6.27 8.93 7.96
CA ARG A 77 7.06 8.04 8.83
C ARG A 77 7.32 8.66 10.18
N ASP A 78 7.51 9.97 10.27
CA ASP A 78 7.73 10.67 11.52
C ASP A 78 6.41 10.81 12.30
N ASN A 79 5.31 11.13 11.63
CA ASN A 79 3.95 11.11 12.21
C ASN A 79 3.59 9.73 12.77
N ILE A 80 3.92 8.63 12.07
CA ILE A 80 3.70 7.27 12.59
C ILE A 80 4.55 6.99 13.84
N LYS A 81 5.78 7.52 13.93
CA LYS A 81 6.63 7.35 15.13
C LYS A 81 6.05 8.15 16.29
N GLU A 82 5.60 9.38 16.04
CA GLU A 82 4.98 10.23 17.05
C GLU A 82 3.68 9.64 17.55
N ALA A 83 2.77 9.20 16.66
CA ALA A 83 1.56 8.49 17.04
C ALA A 83 1.85 7.23 17.89
N ARG A 84 2.94 6.50 17.59
CA ARG A 84 3.38 5.38 18.43
C ARG A 84 3.88 5.81 19.79
N ARG A 85 4.57 6.95 19.90
CA ARG A 85 5.01 7.50 21.19
C ARG A 85 3.82 7.94 22.03
N VAL A 86 2.90 8.71 21.44
CA VAL A 86 1.67 9.17 22.11
C VAL A 86 0.83 7.99 22.59
N ARG A 87 0.66 6.95 21.76
CA ARG A 87 -0.08 5.74 22.16
C ARG A 87 0.57 4.95 23.30
N LEU A 88 1.88 5.09 23.50
CA LEU A 88 2.63 4.41 24.57
C LEU A 88 2.85 5.32 25.78
N ASP A 89 2.39 6.57 25.74
CA ASP A 89 2.47 7.51 26.83
C ASP A 89 1.24 7.35 27.75
N PRO A 90 1.40 6.93 29.02
CA PRO A 90 0.29 6.75 29.93
C PRO A 90 -0.43 8.06 30.28
N ALA A 91 0.20 9.23 30.08
CA ALA A 91 -0.45 10.51 30.28
C ALA A 91 -1.39 10.89 29.12
N GLN A 92 -1.27 10.24 27.96
CA GLN A 92 -2.02 10.52 26.74
C GLN A 92 -2.91 9.33 26.30
N SER A 93 -3.03 8.28 27.11
CA SER A 93 -3.93 7.16 26.83
C SER A 93 -5.39 7.59 27.07
N SER A 94 -6.17 7.71 26.00
CA SER A 94 -7.60 8.01 26.08
C SER A 94 -8.44 6.73 26.18
N THR A 95 -9.50 6.76 27.00
CA THR A 95 -10.51 5.70 27.02
C THR A 95 -11.47 5.84 25.85
N THR A 96 -12.28 4.80 25.60
CA THR A 96 -13.27 4.83 24.50
C THR A 96 -14.34 5.89 24.75
N LEU A 97 -14.73 6.09 26.02
CA LEU A 97 -15.63 7.14 26.45
C LEU A 97 -15.03 8.53 26.28
N ASP A 98 -13.75 8.73 26.62
CA ASP A 98 -13.09 10.03 26.44
C ASP A 98 -13.03 10.42 24.96
N LEU A 99 -12.77 9.45 24.08
CA LEU A 99 -12.79 9.69 22.64
C LEU A 99 -14.19 10.05 22.11
N LEU A 100 -15.24 9.41 22.64
CA LEU A 100 -16.62 9.70 22.28
C LEU A 100 -17.09 11.07 22.81
N LYS A 101 -16.72 11.41 24.05
CA LYS A 101 -16.99 12.74 24.62
C LYS A 101 -16.32 13.83 23.79
N ARG A 102 -15.06 13.61 23.40
CA ARG A 102 -14.32 14.52 22.53
C ARG A 102 -14.94 14.69 21.15
N SER A 103 -15.47 13.61 20.54
CA SER A 103 -16.14 13.74 19.24
C SER A 103 -17.44 14.53 19.35
N ILE A 104 -18.24 14.29 20.40
CA ILE A 104 -19.48 15.02 20.66
C ILE A 104 -19.19 16.50 20.95
N GLU A 105 -18.15 16.81 21.73
CA GLU A 105 -17.75 18.19 22.01
C GLU A 105 -17.24 18.90 20.75
N ALA A 106 -16.48 18.21 19.89
CA ALA A 106 -16.06 18.74 18.60
C ALA A 106 -17.25 19.03 17.68
N GLU A 107 -18.24 18.12 17.61
CA GLU A 107 -19.47 18.32 16.84
C GLU A 107 -20.29 19.50 17.37
N LYS A 108 -20.42 19.64 18.70
CA LYS A 108 -21.09 20.79 19.32
C LYS A 108 -20.39 22.11 19.01
N SER A 109 -19.05 22.15 19.14
CA SER A 109 -18.28 23.35 18.81
C SER A 109 -18.35 23.71 17.33
N ALA A 110 -18.46 22.73 16.43
CA ALA A 110 -18.62 22.98 15.00
C ALA A 110 -20.03 23.53 14.66
N ALA A 111 -21.05 23.12 15.42
CA ALA A 111 -22.41 23.63 15.28
C ALA A 111 -22.55 25.07 15.81
N ASP A 112 -21.90 25.43 16.92
CA ASP A 112 -21.89 26.82 17.44
C ASP A 112 -21.23 27.79 16.45
N THR A 113 -20.19 27.37 15.72
CA THR A 113 -19.49 28.24 14.76
C THR A 113 -20.23 28.47 13.44
N SER A 114 -21.36 27.79 13.19
CA SER A 114 -22.17 28.02 11.99
C SER A 114 -23.39 28.91 12.22
N ASP A 115 -23.67 29.28 13.46
CA ASP A 115 -24.87 30.06 13.85
C ASP A 115 -24.59 31.57 13.98
N GLU A 116 -23.34 32.02 13.83
CA GLU A 116 -22.92 33.42 13.99
C GLU A 116 -22.69 34.19 12.66
N GLU A 117 -22.98 33.60 11.49
CA GLU A 117 -22.71 34.22 10.16
C GLU A 117 -23.98 34.50 9.32
N GLU A 118 -25.18 34.41 9.90
CA GLU A 118 -26.45 34.77 9.23
C GLU A 118 -27.17 35.88 10.00
N ASP A 119 -26.67 37.12 9.91
CA ASP A 119 -27.46 38.35 10.13
C ASP A 119 -26.63 39.58 9.72
N GLU A 120 -26.83 40.10 8.50
CA GLU A 120 -27.00 41.54 8.18
C GLU A 120 -27.62 41.68 6.78
N GLU A 121 -28.66 42.51 6.70
CA GLU A 121 -29.67 42.69 5.65
C GLU A 121 -29.22 43.62 4.48
N ASP A 122 -30.18 43.81 3.56
CA ASP A 122 -30.42 44.94 2.61
C ASP A 122 -30.18 44.60 1.13
N GLU A 123 -31.21 44.21 0.36
CA GLU A 123 -32.34 45.00 -0.20
C GLU A 123 -31.87 46.15 -1.13
N ASP A 124 -32.04 45.94 -2.45
CA ASP A 124 -32.75 46.88 -3.34
C ASP A 124 -32.99 46.25 -4.73
N GLU A 125 -34.19 46.50 -5.25
CA GLU A 125 -34.88 45.97 -6.42
C GLU A 125 -34.37 46.54 -7.77
N ASP A 126 -34.46 45.76 -8.86
CA ASP A 126 -35.30 46.10 -10.03
C ASP A 126 -35.18 45.06 -11.20
N GLU A 127 -36.35 44.84 -11.81
CA GLU A 127 -36.82 43.90 -12.85
C GLU A 127 -35.97 43.86 -14.17
N ASP A 128 -35.89 42.79 -14.98
CA ASP A 128 -36.96 42.14 -15.77
C ASP A 128 -36.52 40.78 -16.38
N GLU A 129 -37.49 39.84 -16.41
CA GLU A 129 -37.82 38.78 -17.40
C GLU A 129 -36.75 37.96 -18.17
N ASP A 130 -36.67 36.65 -17.91
CA ASP A 130 -36.96 35.58 -18.90
C ASP A 130 -37.16 34.21 -18.22
N GLU A 131 -38.22 33.50 -18.62
CA GLU A 131 -38.68 32.24 -18.04
C GLU A 131 -37.81 31.04 -18.41
N GLY A 132 -37.66 30.10 -17.47
CA GLY A 132 -37.06 28.80 -17.75
C GLY A 132 -36.98 27.86 -16.55
N GLU A 133 -38.14 27.44 -16.05
CA GLU A 133 -38.36 26.29 -15.17
C GLU A 133 -37.42 25.10 -15.47
N ILE A 134 -36.64 24.63 -14.48
CA ILE A 134 -36.30 23.21 -14.24
C ILE A 134 -35.80 23.11 -12.79
N GLY A 135 -36.68 22.65 -11.91
CA GLY A 135 -36.28 22.06 -10.63
C GLY A 135 -35.98 20.57 -10.75
N SER A 136 -35.40 20.03 -9.68
CA SER A 136 -35.29 18.61 -9.33
C SER A 136 -34.10 17.82 -9.88
N GLU A 137 -33.06 17.75 -9.04
CA GLU A 137 -32.50 16.53 -8.48
C GLU A 137 -32.41 15.27 -9.37
N SER A 138 -31.19 14.78 -9.64
CA SER A 138 -30.94 13.33 -9.60
C SER A 138 -29.44 13.00 -9.64
N MET A 139 -29.07 12.12 -8.71
CA MET A 139 -27.78 11.48 -8.53
C MET A 139 -27.26 10.81 -9.80
N THR A 140 -25.94 10.90 -10.00
CA THR A 140 -25.23 10.04 -10.94
C THR A 140 -25.04 8.65 -10.35
N GLU A 141 -26.05 7.80 -10.54
CA GLU A 141 -25.97 6.37 -10.29
C GLU A 141 -25.11 5.70 -11.38
N VAL A 142 -24.06 5.02 -10.93
CA VAL A 142 -23.17 4.20 -11.76
C VAL A 142 -23.91 2.90 -12.09
N GLU A 143 -24.35 2.76 -13.34
CA GLU A 143 -24.94 1.53 -13.89
C GLU A 143 -24.01 0.32 -13.75
N ASN A 144 -24.27 -0.51 -12.73
CA ASN A 144 -24.15 -1.96 -12.86
C ASN A 144 -25.43 -2.47 -13.54
N PRO A 145 -25.35 -3.38 -14.51
CA PRO A 145 -26.55 -3.88 -15.19
C PRO A 145 -27.39 -4.73 -14.21
N LEU A 146 -28.52 -4.17 -13.80
CA LEU A 146 -29.61 -4.91 -13.15
C LEU A 146 -30.24 -5.88 -14.17
N PRO A 147 -30.46 -7.15 -13.80
CA PRO A 147 -31.27 -8.03 -14.61
C PRO A 147 -32.74 -7.61 -14.46
N VAL A 148 -33.40 -7.45 -15.60
CA VAL A 148 -34.85 -7.28 -15.73
C VAL A 148 -35.56 -8.30 -14.85
N ILE A 149 -36.24 -7.82 -13.80
CA ILE A 149 -37.15 -8.63 -12.98
C ILE A 149 -38.51 -8.54 -13.67
N SER A 150 -38.73 -9.39 -14.66
CA SER A 150 -40.09 -9.83 -14.96
C SER A 150 -40.46 -10.91 -13.95
N ASP A 151 -41.61 -10.72 -13.32
CA ASP A 151 -42.48 -11.70 -12.65
C ASP A 151 -42.62 -11.54 -11.14
N ASN A 152 -43.80 -11.05 -10.75
CA ASN A 152 -44.42 -11.13 -9.44
C ASN A 152 -44.69 -12.60 -9.06
N ARG A 153 -43.64 -13.39 -8.84
CA ARG A 153 -43.74 -14.70 -8.18
C ARG A 153 -43.20 -14.54 -6.77
N SER A 154 -44.01 -14.86 -5.76
CA SER A 154 -43.58 -14.91 -4.37
C SER A 154 -42.43 -15.91 -4.22
N VAL A 155 -41.20 -15.39 -4.14
CA VAL A 155 -39.99 -16.19 -3.97
C VAL A 155 -40.00 -16.78 -2.56
N THR A 156 -39.94 -18.10 -2.47
CA THR A 156 -39.86 -18.79 -1.18
C THR A 156 -38.51 -18.51 -0.50
N TYR A 157 -38.47 -18.52 0.83
CA TYR A 157 -37.26 -18.21 1.61
C TYR A 157 -36.05 -19.08 1.22
N GLU A 158 -36.30 -20.34 0.84
CA GLU A 158 -35.27 -21.27 0.37
C GLU A 158 -34.69 -20.86 -0.98
N GLU A 159 -35.53 -20.36 -1.89
CA GLU A 159 -35.13 -19.90 -3.22
C GLU A 159 -34.27 -18.62 -3.12
N LEU A 160 -34.57 -17.73 -2.16
CA LEU A 160 -33.73 -16.58 -1.85
C LEU A 160 -32.37 -17.00 -1.30
N ARG A 161 -32.32 -17.99 -0.41
CA ARG A 161 -31.06 -18.56 0.11
C ARG A 161 -30.24 -19.21 -0.99
N GLN A 162 -30.86 -19.96 -1.89
CA GLN A 162 -30.18 -20.57 -3.03
C GLN A 162 -29.63 -19.53 -4.00
N ARG A 163 -30.41 -18.46 -4.27
CA ARG A 163 -29.96 -17.33 -5.10
C ARG A 163 -28.78 -16.60 -4.47
N LEU A 164 -28.79 -16.40 -3.15
CA LEU A 164 -27.67 -15.84 -2.40
C LEU A 164 -26.43 -16.74 -2.47
N HIS A 165 -26.59 -18.06 -2.27
CA HIS A 165 -25.49 -19.01 -2.38
C HIS A 165 -24.87 -19.01 -3.78
N ARG A 166 -25.68 -19.01 -4.83
CA ARG A 166 -25.23 -18.91 -6.22
C ARG A 166 -24.49 -17.61 -6.49
N ARG A 167 -24.96 -16.47 -5.97
CA ARG A 167 -24.29 -15.17 -6.11
C ARG A 167 -22.96 -15.12 -5.35
N ILE A 168 -22.90 -15.71 -4.17
CA ILE A 168 -21.65 -15.84 -3.40
C ILE A 168 -20.65 -16.73 -4.13
N GLU A 169 -21.09 -17.84 -4.73
CA GLU A 169 -20.23 -18.75 -5.48
C GLU A 169 -19.69 -18.12 -6.77
N GLU A 170 -20.52 -17.35 -7.48
CA GLU A 170 -20.09 -16.57 -8.65
C GLU A 170 -18.98 -15.56 -8.27
N LEU A 171 -19.18 -14.80 -7.19
CA LEU A 171 -18.18 -13.84 -6.68
C LEU A 171 -16.91 -14.53 -6.16
N ARG A 172 -17.02 -15.74 -5.60
CA ARG A 172 -15.89 -16.58 -5.17
C ARG A 172 -15.21 -17.32 -6.32
N SER A 173 -15.85 -17.47 -7.47
CA SER A 173 -15.24 -18.05 -8.67
C SER A 173 -14.36 -17.03 -9.40
N GLY A 174 -14.77 -15.75 -9.41
CA GLY A 174 -14.00 -14.63 -9.96
C GLY A 174 -12.77 -14.25 -9.14
N ARG A 175 -12.80 -14.47 -7.82
CA ARG A 175 -11.64 -14.35 -6.92
C ARG A 175 -11.18 -15.77 -6.62
N ASN A 176 -10.13 -16.30 -7.25
CA ASN A 176 -9.64 -17.68 -7.11
C ASN A 176 -9.40 -18.14 -5.64
N THR A 177 -10.47 -18.36 -4.88
CA THR A 177 -10.55 -18.78 -3.48
C THR A 177 -11.63 -19.86 -3.42
N ARG A 178 -11.31 -21.05 -3.95
CA ARG A 178 -12.21 -22.21 -3.83
C ARG A 178 -12.27 -22.67 -2.37
N PRO A 179 -13.41 -23.24 -1.92
CA PRO A 179 -13.55 -23.80 -0.59
C PRO A 179 -12.60 -24.99 -0.39
N LEU A 180 -12.05 -25.09 0.82
CA LEU A 180 -11.04 -26.05 1.27
C LEU A 180 -11.57 -27.50 1.42
N LEU A 181 -12.29 -28.04 0.44
CA LEU A 181 -12.76 -29.44 0.49
C LEU A 181 -12.41 -30.32 -0.72
N ILE A 182 -11.68 -29.83 -1.72
CA ILE A 182 -11.18 -30.70 -2.81
C ILE A 182 -9.72 -31.03 -2.55
N LYS A 183 -9.47 -32.18 -1.91
CA LYS A 183 -8.17 -32.70 -1.48
C LYS A 183 -7.23 -33.14 -2.61
N ASN A 184 -7.63 -33.03 -3.89
CA ASN A 184 -6.89 -33.60 -5.01
C ASN A 184 -6.61 -32.60 -6.14
N ARG A 185 -5.89 -31.52 -5.84
CA ARG A 185 -5.22 -30.73 -6.90
C ARG A 185 -3.83 -30.33 -6.39
N PRO A 186 -2.74 -30.62 -7.13
CA PRO A 186 -1.38 -30.37 -6.65
C PRO A 186 -1.24 -28.88 -6.38
N ASP A 187 -1.12 -28.58 -5.08
CA ASP A 187 -1.16 -27.24 -4.55
C ASP A 187 -0.07 -26.42 -5.28
N LYS A 188 -0.47 -25.33 -5.95
CA LYS A 188 0.49 -24.40 -6.57
C LYS A 188 1.49 -23.91 -5.51
N ARG A 189 1.12 -23.97 -4.22
CA ARG A 189 1.98 -23.70 -3.07
C ARG A 189 3.04 -24.79 -2.86
N GLU A 190 2.75 -26.07 -3.11
CA GLU A 190 3.76 -27.14 -3.11
C GLU A 190 4.72 -27.03 -4.30
N LYS A 191 4.22 -26.73 -5.50
CA LYS A 191 5.10 -26.50 -6.67
C LYS A 191 6.02 -25.28 -6.45
N LYS A 192 5.53 -24.26 -5.75
CA LYS A 192 6.31 -23.06 -5.35
C LYS A 192 7.25 -23.35 -4.17
N LYS A 193 6.85 -24.19 -3.21
CA LYS A 193 7.72 -24.71 -2.14
C LYS A 193 8.84 -25.58 -2.69
N ASN A 194 8.58 -26.46 -3.66
CA ASN A 194 9.62 -27.26 -4.31
C ASN A 194 10.53 -26.41 -5.21
N ARG A 195 10.02 -25.37 -5.89
CA ARG A 195 10.88 -24.39 -6.59
C ARG A 195 11.74 -23.56 -5.62
N ASN A 196 11.19 -23.14 -4.48
CA ASN A 196 11.95 -22.43 -3.46
C ASN A 196 12.90 -23.35 -2.71
N LYS A 197 12.56 -24.63 -2.50
CA LYS A 197 13.43 -25.62 -1.87
C LYS A 197 14.56 -26.05 -2.81
N LYS A 198 14.32 -26.09 -4.13
CA LYS A 198 15.35 -26.28 -5.15
C LYS A 198 16.28 -25.06 -5.27
N LYS A 199 15.72 -23.84 -5.27
CA LYS A 199 16.51 -22.59 -5.19
C LYS A 199 17.29 -22.48 -3.89
N LYS A 200 16.69 -22.87 -2.75
CA LYS A 200 17.34 -22.84 -1.44
C LYS A 200 18.39 -23.95 -1.29
N LYS A 201 18.21 -25.11 -1.93
CA LYS A 201 19.25 -26.16 -2.00
C LYS A 201 20.41 -25.78 -2.94
N GLU A 202 20.15 -25.00 -3.99
CA GLU A 202 21.18 -24.39 -4.85
C GLU A 202 21.90 -23.19 -4.18
N GLU A 203 21.18 -22.41 -3.37
CA GLU A 203 21.76 -21.32 -2.54
C GLU A 203 22.49 -21.85 -1.29
N ASP A 204 22.01 -22.91 -0.64
CA ASP A 204 22.66 -23.53 0.52
C ASP A 204 23.87 -24.39 0.11
N ALA A 205 23.87 -24.97 -1.10
CA ALA A 205 25.08 -25.60 -1.66
C ALA A 205 26.16 -24.56 -2.02
N SER A 206 25.79 -23.30 -2.27
CA SER A 206 26.72 -22.19 -2.52
C SER A 206 26.98 -21.28 -1.31
N THR A 207 26.28 -21.52 -0.19
CA THR A 207 26.40 -20.75 1.07
C THR A 207 26.69 -21.67 2.27
N SER A 208 27.22 -22.86 2.02
CA SER A 208 27.70 -23.77 3.08
C SER A 208 29.07 -23.35 3.62
N GLN A 209 29.28 -22.06 3.93
CA GLN A 209 30.18 -21.66 5.00
C GLN A 209 29.69 -20.35 5.63
N GLY A 210 29.33 -20.46 6.92
CA GLY A 210 29.25 -19.33 7.84
C GLY A 210 27.90 -18.64 7.95
N LYS A 211 27.05 -19.14 8.86
CA LYS A 211 26.43 -18.30 9.91
C LYS A 211 25.64 -19.15 10.92
N ARG A 212 26.18 -19.28 12.12
CA ARG A 212 25.39 -19.56 13.33
C ARG A 212 24.99 -18.23 13.98
N LYS A 213 23.69 -18.16 14.29
CA LYS A 213 22.97 -17.64 15.48
C LYS A 213 23.57 -16.45 16.26
N ARG A 214 22.84 -15.34 16.38
CA ARG A 214 21.91 -14.96 17.48
C ARG A 214 22.65 -14.88 18.82
N ASP A 215 22.78 -13.66 19.35
CA ASP A 215 22.34 -13.38 20.72
C ASP A 215 22.00 -11.90 20.94
N GLU A 216 21.20 -11.76 21.98
CA GLU A 216 20.40 -10.68 22.51
C GLU A 216 21.15 -10.14 23.74
N ASN A 217 21.34 -8.83 23.87
CA ASN A 217 20.92 -8.04 25.03
C ASN A 217 21.58 -6.64 25.09
N GLU A 218 20.83 -5.76 25.74
CA GLU A 218 20.87 -4.35 26.08
C GLU A 218 22.15 -3.64 26.56
N THR A 219 22.03 -2.31 26.43
CA THR A 219 22.40 -1.22 27.36
C THR A 219 23.51 -0.24 26.96
N ARG A 220 23.16 1.04 27.21
CA ARG A 220 23.98 2.25 27.42
C ARG A 220 24.43 3.08 26.21
N GLU A 221 23.55 4.01 25.86
CA GLU A 221 23.68 5.47 26.02
C GLU A 221 25.08 6.13 26.14
N LYS A 222 25.16 7.33 25.52
CA LYS A 222 26.17 8.42 25.59
C LYS A 222 27.43 8.18 24.75
N GLY A 223 27.98 9.14 24.00
CA GLY A 223 27.68 10.55 23.79
C GLY A 223 28.73 11.12 22.82
N LYS A 224 28.37 12.17 22.08
CA LYS A 224 29.27 12.94 21.21
C LYS A 224 30.39 13.61 22.03
N LYS A 225 31.64 13.55 21.57
CA LYS A 225 32.67 14.62 21.64
C LYS A 225 33.87 14.19 20.78
N LYS A 226 34.12 14.91 19.68
CA LYS A 226 35.10 16.00 19.48
C LYS A 226 36.54 15.51 19.39
N LYS A 227 37.13 15.86 18.24
CA LYS A 227 38.55 15.85 17.90
C LYS A 227 39.39 16.56 18.95
N SER A 228 40.53 15.97 19.31
CA SER A 228 41.80 16.69 19.46
C SER A 228 42.97 15.71 19.48
N GLU A 229 44.00 16.13 18.75
CA GLU A 229 45.43 15.99 19.02
C GLU A 229 46.16 14.63 18.95
N LYS A 230 46.98 14.60 17.90
CA LYS A 230 48.29 14.00 17.73
C LYS A 230 49.13 14.03 19.02
N ALA A 231 49.54 12.85 19.49
CA ALA A 231 50.78 12.68 20.24
C ALA A 231 51.36 11.29 19.94
N GLU A 232 52.54 11.35 19.34
CA GLU A 232 53.51 10.30 19.07
C GLU A 232 53.92 9.57 20.36
N ARG A 233 53.82 8.23 20.35
CA ARG A 233 54.73 7.34 21.10
C ARG A 233 54.92 6.05 20.32
N ASP A 234 56.06 6.00 19.66
CA ASP A 234 56.73 4.78 19.25
C ASP A 234 57.14 3.99 20.51
N ARG A 235 56.56 2.79 20.68
CA ARG A 235 57.11 1.71 21.49
C ARG A 235 56.69 0.40 20.84
N GLY A 236 57.67 -0.30 20.31
CA GLY A 236 57.52 -1.64 19.79
C GLY A 236 56.90 -2.57 20.83
N ASP A 237 55.84 -3.24 20.42
CA ASP A 237 55.40 -4.47 21.05
C ASP A 237 55.15 -5.48 19.92
N ALA A 238 55.77 -6.65 20.06
CA ALA A 238 55.70 -7.72 19.10
C ALA A 238 54.28 -8.30 19.11
N VAL A 239 53.40 -7.75 18.26
CA VAL A 239 52.03 -8.24 18.11
C VAL A 239 52.09 -9.61 17.46
N ALA A 240 51.94 -10.65 18.28
CA ALA A 240 51.68 -12.01 17.82
C ALA A 240 50.51 -11.99 16.81
N PRO A 241 50.62 -12.66 15.66
CA PRO A 241 49.53 -12.68 14.69
C PRO A 241 48.33 -13.38 15.34
N ASP A 242 47.23 -12.63 15.46
CA ASP A 242 45.92 -13.15 15.86
C ASP A 242 45.43 -14.12 14.76
N ILE A 243 45.79 -15.41 14.91
CA ILE A 243 45.34 -16.48 14.03
C ILE A 243 43.88 -16.77 14.37
N THR A 244 42.97 -16.06 13.72
CA THR A 244 41.55 -16.39 13.75
C THR A 244 41.26 -17.57 12.82
N PHE A 245 40.62 -18.61 13.35
CA PHE A 245 40.31 -19.84 12.62
C PHE A 245 39.35 -19.55 11.46
N GLY A 246 39.86 -19.66 10.22
CA GLY A 246 39.08 -19.52 8.99
C GLY A 246 39.56 -18.45 8.00
N GLN A 247 40.51 -17.58 8.37
CA GLN A 247 41.03 -16.58 7.43
C GLN A 247 42.52 -16.31 7.64
N VAL A 248 43.35 -16.92 6.78
CA VAL A 248 44.79 -16.64 6.73
C VAL A 248 44.98 -15.26 6.10
N LYS A 249 45.23 -14.23 6.91
CA LYS A 249 45.62 -12.89 6.44
C LYS A 249 47.06 -12.94 5.90
N ILE A 250 47.21 -13.33 4.64
CA ILE A 250 48.48 -13.22 3.92
C ILE A 250 48.55 -11.81 3.31
N GLY A 251 49.18 -10.89 4.03
CA GLY A 251 49.36 -9.49 3.60
C GLY A 251 48.77 -8.51 4.60
N GLY A 252 49.65 -7.79 5.30
CA GLY A 252 49.31 -6.74 6.27
C GLY A 252 48.87 -5.45 5.60
N GLU A 253 47.79 -5.49 4.81
CA GLU A 253 47.17 -4.29 4.25
C GLU A 253 45.65 -4.41 4.42
N ASP A 254 45.17 -3.99 5.59
CA ASP A 254 43.74 -3.77 5.86
C ASP A 254 43.26 -2.57 5.01
N GLU A 255 43.11 -2.79 3.70
CA GLU A 255 42.43 -1.85 2.82
C GLU A 255 40.91 -1.93 3.07
N HIS A 256 40.44 -1.17 4.05
CA HIS A 256 39.09 -0.61 4.03
C HIS A 256 38.93 0.40 2.88
N ARG A 257 39.22 -0.02 1.64
CA ARG A 257 38.92 0.79 0.46
C ARG A 257 37.43 0.70 0.18
N ARG A 258 36.78 1.86 0.19
CA ARG A 258 35.40 2.06 -0.31
C ARG A 258 35.24 1.27 -1.61
N LYS A 259 34.18 0.46 -1.72
CA LYS A 259 33.88 -0.33 -2.93
C LYS A 259 33.92 0.59 -4.15
N ARG A 260 35.00 0.54 -4.94
CA ARG A 260 35.14 1.36 -6.14
C ARG A 260 34.01 0.95 -7.10
N ARG A 261 33.41 1.93 -7.78
CA ARG A 261 32.43 1.66 -8.84
C ARG A 261 33.07 0.70 -9.86
N LYS A 262 32.34 -0.36 -10.22
CA LYS A 262 32.76 -1.26 -11.30
C LYS A 262 32.91 -0.47 -12.59
N LEU A 263 33.92 -0.82 -13.37
CA LEU A 263 34.18 -0.19 -14.66
C LEU A 263 33.07 -0.55 -15.65
N SER A 264 32.92 0.26 -16.70
CA SER A 264 32.03 -0.13 -17.80
C SER A 264 32.56 -1.40 -18.47
N LYS A 265 31.68 -2.28 -18.92
CA LYS A 265 32.05 -3.48 -19.70
C LYS A 265 32.87 -3.15 -20.94
N GLN A 266 32.71 -1.95 -21.51
CA GLN A 266 33.54 -1.46 -22.62
C GLN A 266 34.98 -1.20 -22.18
N GLN A 267 35.17 -0.56 -21.02
CA GLN A 267 36.48 -0.33 -20.43
C GLN A 267 37.15 -1.64 -20.01
N GLU A 268 36.37 -2.61 -19.51
CA GLU A 268 36.87 -3.96 -19.21
C GLU A 268 37.33 -4.68 -20.50
N LEU A 269 36.57 -4.56 -21.59
CA LEU A 269 36.95 -5.13 -22.89
C LEU A 269 38.23 -4.51 -23.43
N GLU A 270 38.39 -3.19 -23.33
CA GLU A 270 39.62 -2.51 -23.74
C GLU A 270 40.82 -2.94 -22.91
N ARG A 271 40.65 -3.11 -21.59
CA ARG A 271 41.71 -3.63 -20.70
C ARG A 271 42.07 -5.08 -21.02
N ALA A 272 41.07 -5.92 -21.26
CA ALA A 272 41.26 -7.32 -21.66
C ALA A 272 42.04 -7.42 -22.99
N LYS A 273 41.70 -6.60 -23.99
CA LYS A 273 42.45 -6.52 -25.25
C LYS A 273 43.88 -6.06 -25.05
N LYS A 274 44.10 -4.97 -24.31
CA LYS A 274 45.46 -4.47 -24.00
C LYS A 274 46.32 -5.53 -23.31
N LEU A 275 45.72 -6.29 -22.37
CA LEU A 275 46.39 -7.40 -21.72
C LEU A 275 46.67 -8.58 -22.67
N GLU A 276 45.79 -8.84 -23.63
CA GLU A 276 46.01 -9.85 -24.67
C GLU A 276 47.16 -9.44 -25.59
N ASP A 277 47.21 -8.17 -25.98
CA ASP A 277 48.26 -7.64 -26.86
C ASP A 277 49.63 -7.65 -26.16
N SER A 278 49.71 -7.22 -24.90
CA SER A 278 50.96 -7.30 -24.11
C SER A 278 51.42 -8.73 -23.80
N LYS A 279 50.54 -9.74 -23.92
CA LYS A 279 50.92 -11.16 -23.78
C LYS A 279 51.49 -11.74 -25.07
N LYS A 280 51.23 -11.13 -26.23
CA LYS A 280 51.71 -11.60 -27.54
C LYS A 280 53.17 -11.21 -27.81
N ASP A 281 53.74 -10.28 -27.06
CA ASP A 281 55.14 -9.90 -27.17
C ASP A 281 56.07 -11.07 -26.77
N PRO A 282 57.09 -11.44 -27.57
CA PRO A 282 57.85 -12.69 -27.38
C PRO A 282 58.69 -12.75 -26.10
N GLU A 283 59.33 -11.64 -25.71
CA GLU A 283 60.20 -11.60 -24.51
C GLU A 283 59.44 -11.13 -23.25
N LYS A 284 58.66 -10.05 -23.38
CA LYS A 284 57.93 -9.44 -22.26
C LYS A 284 56.61 -10.15 -21.96
N GLY A 285 56.00 -10.80 -22.96
CA GLY A 285 54.70 -11.45 -22.83
C GLY A 285 54.72 -12.65 -21.89
N LEU A 286 55.81 -13.42 -21.82
CA LEU A 286 55.94 -14.51 -20.86
C LEU A 286 55.97 -14.00 -19.42
N MET A 287 56.72 -12.92 -19.16
CA MET A 287 56.78 -12.30 -17.83
C MET A 287 55.45 -11.65 -17.45
N VAL A 288 54.82 -10.92 -18.38
CA VAL A 288 53.51 -10.29 -18.17
C VAL A 288 52.42 -11.34 -17.95
N SER A 289 52.43 -12.43 -18.71
CA SER A 289 51.49 -13.54 -18.57
C SER A 289 51.62 -14.21 -17.20
N LYS A 290 52.85 -14.55 -16.79
CA LYS A 290 53.12 -15.11 -15.44
C LYS A 290 52.68 -14.16 -14.33
N LYS A 291 53.09 -12.88 -14.38
CA LYS A 291 52.71 -11.90 -13.35
C LYS A 291 51.19 -11.73 -13.27
N HIS A 292 50.52 -11.67 -14.42
CA HIS A 292 49.08 -11.50 -14.48
C HIS A 292 48.32 -12.76 -14.03
N SER A 293 48.81 -13.96 -14.34
CA SER A 293 48.18 -15.22 -13.89
C SER A 293 48.26 -15.38 -12.37
N TRP A 294 49.41 -15.06 -11.77
CA TRP A 294 49.57 -15.04 -10.32
C TRP A 294 48.68 -13.98 -9.65
N ASN A 295 48.68 -12.75 -10.17
CA ASN A 295 47.81 -11.68 -9.64
C ASN A 295 46.32 -12.03 -9.76
N ALA A 296 45.92 -12.67 -10.87
CA ALA A 296 44.55 -13.13 -11.06
C ALA A 296 44.19 -14.28 -10.10
N ALA A 297 45.11 -15.20 -9.84
CA ALA A 297 44.92 -16.27 -8.85
C ALA A 297 44.77 -15.69 -7.42
N VAL A 298 45.62 -14.75 -7.03
CA VAL A 298 45.53 -14.05 -5.74
C VAL A 298 44.20 -13.29 -5.64
N SER A 299 43.81 -12.55 -6.68
CA SER A 299 42.54 -11.81 -6.69
C SER A 299 41.32 -12.72 -6.59
N ARG A 300 41.34 -13.89 -7.26
CA ARG A 300 40.27 -14.90 -7.16
C ARG A 300 40.23 -15.54 -5.77
N ALA A 301 41.39 -15.85 -5.17
CA ALA A 301 41.48 -16.36 -3.80
C ALA A 301 40.97 -15.35 -2.77
N ALA A 302 41.20 -14.05 -3.00
CA ALA A 302 40.62 -12.95 -2.24
C ALA A 302 39.11 -12.74 -2.49
N GLY A 303 38.47 -13.53 -3.35
CA GLY A 303 37.03 -13.47 -3.64
C GLY A 303 36.62 -12.41 -4.67
N MET A 304 37.56 -11.77 -5.37
CA MET A 304 37.26 -10.82 -6.44
C MET A 304 36.93 -11.55 -7.75
N LYS A 305 35.82 -11.15 -8.40
CA LYS A 305 35.43 -11.68 -9.72
C LYS A 305 36.28 -11.04 -10.81
N VAL A 306 37.18 -11.83 -11.38
CA VAL A 306 38.09 -11.40 -12.45
C VAL A 306 37.46 -11.67 -13.82
N HIS A 307 37.43 -10.65 -14.70
CA HIS A 307 36.83 -10.70 -16.04
C HIS A 307 37.85 -10.33 -17.12
N ASP A 308 38.66 -11.28 -17.55
CA ASP A 308 39.79 -11.01 -18.46
C ASP A 308 39.53 -11.46 -19.91
N ASP A 309 38.46 -12.22 -20.18
CA ASP A 309 38.22 -12.81 -21.50
C ASP A 309 37.49 -11.85 -22.45
N PRO A 310 38.14 -11.38 -23.54
CA PRO A 310 37.53 -10.42 -24.45
C PRO A 310 36.35 -11.01 -25.24
N LYS A 311 36.34 -12.33 -25.48
CA LYS A 311 35.24 -13.04 -26.15
C LYS A 311 33.97 -13.02 -25.30
N LEU A 312 34.06 -13.37 -24.02
CA LEU A 312 32.93 -13.38 -23.10
C LEU A 312 32.39 -11.98 -22.84
N LEU A 313 33.26 -10.97 -22.74
CA LEU A 313 32.86 -9.58 -22.61
C LEU A 313 32.06 -9.11 -23.84
N LYS A 314 32.51 -9.42 -25.06
CA LYS A 314 31.77 -9.15 -26.30
C LYS A 314 30.41 -9.83 -26.33
N GLU A 315 30.31 -11.09 -25.92
CA GLU A 315 29.03 -11.80 -25.85
C GLU A 315 28.07 -11.19 -24.83
N SER A 316 28.58 -10.80 -23.66
CA SER A 316 27.78 -10.14 -22.63
C SER A 316 27.18 -8.83 -23.14
N MET A 317 27.97 -8.05 -23.90
CA MET A 317 27.53 -6.82 -24.56
C MET A 317 26.48 -7.11 -25.63
N LYS A 318 26.65 -8.16 -26.45
CA LYS A 318 25.64 -8.58 -27.44
C LYS A 318 24.32 -8.98 -26.77
N LYS A 319 24.37 -9.75 -25.67
CA LYS A 319 23.18 -10.15 -24.90
C LYS A 319 22.46 -8.93 -24.30
N GLU A 320 23.22 -7.95 -23.81
CA GLU A 320 22.69 -6.70 -23.27
C GLU A 320 22.01 -5.85 -24.36
N LYS A 321 22.65 -5.68 -25.53
CA LYS A 321 22.05 -5.00 -26.68
C LYS A 321 20.75 -5.67 -27.13
N LYS A 322 20.74 -7.00 -27.27
CA LYS A 322 19.52 -7.77 -27.60
C LYS A 322 18.42 -7.58 -26.56
N ARG A 323 18.76 -7.53 -25.27
CA ARG A 323 17.79 -7.27 -24.21
C ARG A 323 17.21 -5.85 -24.32
N GLN A 324 18.07 -4.85 -24.58
CA GLN A 324 17.62 -3.46 -24.80
C GLN A 324 16.70 -3.34 -26.01
N GLN A 325 17.04 -3.96 -27.15
CA GLN A 325 16.18 -4.02 -28.33
C GLN A 325 14.81 -4.62 -28.02
N LYS A 326 14.76 -5.79 -27.37
CA LYS A 326 13.48 -6.40 -26.94
C LYS A 326 12.67 -5.51 -25.99
N HIS A 327 13.32 -4.73 -25.14
CA HIS A 327 12.62 -3.79 -24.27
C HIS A 327 12.09 -2.58 -25.04
N ALA A 328 12.85 -2.07 -26.02
CA ALA A 328 12.44 -0.99 -26.91
C ALA A 328 11.25 -1.41 -27.78
N GLU A 329 11.34 -2.56 -28.45
CA GLU A 329 10.24 -3.13 -29.25
C GLU A 329 8.96 -3.28 -28.43
N LYS A 330 9.05 -3.88 -27.23
CA LYS A 330 7.90 -4.00 -26.31
C LYS A 330 7.35 -2.66 -25.84
N TRP A 331 8.19 -1.65 -25.73
CA TRP A 331 7.76 -0.31 -25.37
C TRP A 331 7.00 0.35 -26.52
N GLU A 332 7.52 0.23 -27.75
CA GLU A 332 6.82 0.68 -28.96
C GLU A 332 5.49 -0.05 -29.17
N GLU A 333 5.44 -1.36 -28.98
CA GLU A 333 4.19 -2.13 -29.04
C GLU A 333 3.14 -1.61 -28.06
N ARG A 334 3.56 -1.25 -26.83
CA ARG A 334 2.66 -0.65 -25.83
C ARG A 334 2.14 0.71 -26.28
N ILE A 335 3.03 1.57 -26.79
CA ILE A 335 2.63 2.89 -27.32
C ILE A 335 1.61 2.71 -28.45
N LYS A 336 1.94 1.87 -29.44
CA LYS A 336 1.03 1.57 -30.57
C LYS A 336 -0.31 1.02 -30.09
N ASN A 337 -0.34 0.16 -29.09
CA ASN A 337 -1.59 -0.35 -28.53
C ASN A 337 -2.40 0.75 -27.82
N THR A 338 -1.75 1.65 -27.08
CA THR A 338 -2.42 2.80 -26.46
C THR A 338 -2.97 3.78 -27.50
N GLU A 339 -2.26 4.00 -28.61
CA GLU A 339 -2.72 4.83 -29.71
C GLU A 339 -3.89 4.19 -30.46
N LYS A 340 -3.83 2.88 -30.73
CA LYS A 340 -4.93 2.12 -31.34
C LYS A 340 -6.20 2.20 -30.50
N THR A 341 -6.11 1.90 -29.21
CA THR A 341 -7.27 1.97 -28.29
C THR A 341 -7.82 3.39 -28.17
N ARG A 342 -6.96 4.42 -28.20
CA ARG A 342 -7.39 5.82 -28.27
C ARG A 342 -8.13 6.12 -29.57
N ALA A 343 -7.57 5.70 -30.70
CA ALA A 343 -8.17 5.91 -32.03
C ALA A 343 -9.50 5.17 -32.19
N GLU A 344 -9.61 3.93 -31.71
CA GLU A 344 -10.85 3.15 -31.70
C GLU A 344 -11.95 3.84 -30.88
N LYS A 345 -11.62 4.34 -29.69
CA LYS A 345 -12.56 5.12 -28.87
C LYS A 345 -12.98 6.43 -29.54
N GLN A 346 -12.06 7.09 -30.25
CA GLN A 346 -12.40 8.30 -31.01
C GLN A 346 -13.28 7.97 -32.22
N LYS A 347 -13.01 6.87 -32.92
CA LYS A 347 -13.85 6.38 -34.03
C LYS A 347 -15.26 6.05 -33.58
N SER A 348 -15.42 5.28 -32.50
CA SER A 348 -16.75 4.94 -31.97
C SER A 348 -17.53 6.19 -31.52
N ARG A 349 -16.86 7.17 -30.90
CA ARG A 349 -17.48 8.47 -30.59
C ARG A 349 -17.92 9.20 -31.86
N ALA A 350 -17.07 9.25 -32.88
CA ALA A 350 -17.40 9.89 -34.15
C ALA A 350 -18.56 9.21 -34.87
N GLU A 351 -18.63 7.87 -34.83
CA GLU A 351 -19.74 7.08 -35.36
C GLU A 351 -21.03 7.35 -34.60
N ASN A 352 -21.03 7.29 -33.27
CA ASN A 352 -22.21 7.59 -32.44
C ASN A 352 -22.72 9.03 -32.66
N ILE A 353 -21.82 10.01 -32.83
CA ILE A 353 -22.18 11.39 -33.16
C ILE A 353 -22.84 11.45 -34.55
N LYS A 354 -22.26 10.79 -35.56
CA LYS A 354 -22.83 10.72 -36.90
C LYS A 354 -24.20 10.04 -36.90
N GLU A 355 -24.37 8.97 -36.15
CA GLU A 355 -25.65 8.29 -35.98
C GLU A 355 -26.69 9.19 -35.33
N ARG A 356 -26.35 9.90 -34.25
CA ARG A 356 -27.25 10.87 -33.61
C ARG A 356 -27.65 11.99 -34.57
N ILE A 357 -26.72 12.48 -35.40
CA ILE A 357 -27.01 13.47 -36.44
C ILE A 357 -27.97 12.88 -37.50
N LYS A 358 -27.71 11.66 -37.97
CA LYS A 358 -28.59 10.98 -38.95
C LYS A 358 -29.99 10.76 -38.38
N GLN A 359 -30.12 10.28 -37.14
CA GLN A 359 -31.41 10.11 -36.47
C GLN A 359 -32.18 11.43 -36.34
N LYS A 360 -31.50 12.53 -35.98
CA LYS A 360 -32.14 13.87 -35.97
C LYS A 360 -32.63 14.28 -37.36
N LYS A 361 -31.86 14.00 -38.43
CA LYS A 361 -32.28 14.26 -39.81
C LYS A 361 -33.49 13.42 -40.20
N MET A 362 -33.47 12.11 -39.91
CA MET A 362 -34.59 11.20 -40.20
C MET A 362 -35.87 11.63 -39.45
N ARG A 363 -35.79 11.95 -38.15
CA ARG A 363 -36.94 12.48 -37.39
C ARG A 363 -37.50 13.77 -37.98
N ARG A 364 -36.65 14.65 -38.51
CA ARG A 364 -37.12 15.88 -39.20
C ARG A 364 -37.82 15.55 -40.52
N ILE A 365 -37.31 14.58 -41.27
CA ILE A 365 -37.92 14.08 -42.51
C ILE A 365 -39.27 13.42 -42.20
N GLU A 366 -39.32 12.48 -41.25
CA GLU A 366 -40.54 11.82 -40.78
C GLU A 366 -41.61 12.82 -40.31
N LYS A 367 -41.22 13.86 -39.56
CA LYS A 367 -42.14 14.93 -39.18
C LYS A 367 -42.68 15.70 -40.39
N ARG A 368 -41.85 15.95 -41.40
CA ARG A 368 -42.27 16.62 -42.65
C ARG A 368 -43.21 15.71 -43.45
N GLU A 369 -42.87 14.44 -43.62
CA GLU A 369 -43.68 13.46 -44.32
C GLU A 369 -45.02 13.22 -43.59
N LYS A 370 -45.04 13.10 -42.26
CA LYS A 370 -46.27 12.98 -41.48
C LYS A 370 -47.17 14.22 -41.60
N LYS A 371 -46.58 15.42 -41.69
CA LYS A 371 -47.34 16.66 -41.98
C LYS A 371 -47.88 16.66 -43.42
N LEU A 372 -47.10 16.16 -44.37
CA LEU A 372 -47.48 16.07 -45.77
C LEU A 372 -48.55 15.00 -46.05
N MET A 373 -48.56 13.89 -45.30
CA MET A 373 -49.49 12.76 -45.42
C MET A 373 -50.68 12.84 -44.45
N ARG A 374 -50.92 14.02 -43.84
CA ARG A 374 -51.97 14.21 -42.83
C ARG A 374 -53.34 14.28 -43.54
N PRO A 375 -54.32 13.40 -43.21
CA PRO A 375 -55.61 13.38 -43.90
C PRO A 375 -56.30 14.74 -43.83
N GLY A 376 -56.71 15.28 -44.99
CA GLY A 376 -57.40 16.57 -45.11
C GLY A 376 -56.52 17.80 -45.28
N PHE A 377 -55.19 17.69 -45.15
CA PHE A 377 -54.25 18.67 -45.69
C PHE A 377 -54.01 18.27 -47.15
N GLU A 378 -54.04 19.19 -48.13
CA GLU A 378 -53.71 18.90 -49.53
C GLU A 378 -52.31 18.29 -49.62
N GLY A 379 -52.21 16.97 -49.46
CA GLY A 379 -50.98 16.21 -49.54
C GLY A 379 -50.49 16.19 -50.98
N ARG A 380 -49.16 16.16 -51.13
CA ARG A 380 -48.37 15.98 -52.36
C ARG A 380 -49.18 16.21 -53.66
N LYS A 381 -49.27 17.46 -54.12
CA LYS A 381 -49.69 17.75 -55.50
C LYS A 381 -48.75 17.01 -56.45
N GLU A 382 -49.25 15.92 -57.00
CA GLU A 382 -48.59 15.12 -58.02
C GLU A 382 -48.76 15.86 -59.36
N GLY A 383 -48.10 17.03 -59.49
CA GLY A 383 -48.18 17.87 -60.68
C GLY A 383 -48.10 19.37 -60.38
N TYR A 384 -47.45 20.11 -61.29
CA TYR A 384 -47.52 21.57 -61.35
C TYR A 384 -48.87 22.00 -61.94
N ILE A 385 -49.54 22.98 -61.31
CA ILE A 385 -50.81 23.58 -61.79
C ILE A 385 -50.50 24.63 -62.88
N ASN A 386 -50.04 24.14 -64.02
CA ASN A 386 -49.98 24.85 -65.30
C ASN A 386 -49.90 23.69 -66.31
N GLU A 387 -50.96 23.03 -66.77
CA GLU A 387 -52.35 23.41 -67.13
C GLU A 387 -53.11 24.47 -66.33
#